data_AF-A0A9D5SSZ7-F1
#
_entry.id   AF-A0A9D5SSZ7-F1
#
_cell.length_a   1.000
_cell.length_b   1.000
_cell.length_c   1.000
_cell.angle_alpha   90.00
_cell.angle_beta   90.00
_cell.angle_gamma   90.00
#
_symmetry.space_group_name_H-M   'P 1'
#
loop_
_entity.id
_entity.type
_entity.pdbx_description
1 polymer ?
#
loop_
_entity_poly.entity_id
_entity_poly.type
_entity_poly.pdbx_seq_one_letter_code
_entity_poly.pdbx_strand_id
1 'polypeptide(L)' 'KAMGQTVYLTQVPEGHLFVLGDNRNVSADSRSEEVGFVDERRILGKVLLRITPFSKFGKVE' A
#
# COMPACT_ATOMS: atom_id res chain seq x y z
N LYS A 1 28.86 -9.80 -11.86
CA LYS A 1 28.49 -8.37 -11.92
C LYS A 1 27.20 -8.21 -11.12
N ALA A 2 27.26 -7.73 -9.88
CA ALA A 2 26.06 -7.55 -9.06
C ALA A 2 25.11 -6.59 -9.81
N MET A 3 23.89 -7.03 -10.10
CA MET A 3 22.83 -6.15 -10.58
C MET A 3 22.62 -5.07 -9.53
N GLY A 4 23.06 -3.84 -9.82
CA GLY A 4 22.76 -2.70 -8.97
C GLY A 4 21.25 -2.57 -8.83
N GLN A 5 20.75 -2.49 -7.60
CA GLN A 5 19.35 -2.20 -7.34
C GLN A 5 19.06 -0.79 -7.89
N THR A 6 18.24 -0.70 -8.94
CA THR A 6 17.71 0.59 -9.39
C THR A 6 16.76 1.11 -8.32
N VAL A 7 17.13 2.22 -7.68
CA VAL A 7 16.27 2.92 -6.71
C VAL A 7 15.44 3.94 -7.48
N TYR A 8 14.12 3.76 -7.50
CA TYR A 8 13.20 4.75 -8.04
C TYR A 8 12.88 5.78 -6.95
N LEU A 9 13.35 7.01 -7.14
CA LEU A 9 13.01 8.12 -6.26
C LEU A 9 11.67 8.71 -6.71
N THR A 10 10.71 8.74 -5.80
CA THR A 10 9.40 9.36 -6.01
C THR A 10 9.10 10.23 -4.80
N GLN A 11 8.66 11.47 -5.06
CA GLN A 11 8.16 12.36 -4.02
C GLN A 11 6.64 12.34 -4.09
N VAL A 12 6.00 11.99 -2.98
CA VAL A 12 4.54 12.00 -2.88
C VAL A 12 4.06 13.45 -2.80
N PRO A 13 3.09 13.88 -3.62
CA PRO A 13 2.50 15.20 -3.52
C PRO A 13 1.81 15.43 -2.17
N GLU A 14 1.68 16.69 -1.76
CA GLU A 14 0.92 17.05 -0.56
C GLU A 14 -0.53 16.56 -0.66
N GLY A 15 -1.08 16.06 0.46
CA GLY A 15 -2.45 15.53 0.54
C GLY A 15 -2.67 14.20 -0.21
N HIS A 16 -1.59 13.51 -0.59
CA HIS A 16 -1.66 12.20 -1.24
C HIS A 16 -0.84 11.15 -0.49
N LEU A 17 -1.17 9.90 -0.73
CA LEU A 17 -0.48 8.73 -0.20
C LEU A 17 0.09 7.87 -1.34
N PHE A 18 1.25 7.28 -1.07
CA PHE A 18 1.78 6.18 -1.87
C PHE A 18 1.53 4.87 -1.11
N VAL A 19 0.61 4.05 -1.62
CA VAL A 19 0.15 2.83 -0.94
C VAL A 19 0.70 1.60 -1.65
N LEU A 20 1.00 0.56 -0.86
CA LEU A 20 1.51 -0.72 -1.35
C LEU A 20 0.70 -1.85 -0.74
N GLY A 21 0.30 -2.82 -1.54
CA GLY A 21 -0.27 -4.06 -1.03
C GLY A 21 0.82 -4.99 -0.50
N ASP A 22 0.52 -5.82 0.49
CA ASP A 22 1.48 -6.75 1.07
C ASP A 22 1.92 -7.85 0.08
N ASN A 23 1.01 -8.29 -0.80
CA ASN A 23 1.36 -9.21 -1.89
C ASN A 23 2.00 -8.47 -3.06
N ARG A 24 3.25 -8.05 -2.87
CA ARG A 24 3.96 -7.08 -3.74
C ARG A 24 4.04 -7.47 -5.21
N ASN A 25 4.10 -8.76 -5.52
CA ASN A 25 4.26 -9.24 -6.90
C ASN A 25 2.93 -9.23 -7.68
N VAL A 26 1.79 -9.13 -6.99
CA VAL A 26 0.45 -9.28 -7.59
C VAL A 26 -0.42 -8.04 -7.37
N SER A 27 -0.06 -7.19 -6.41
CA SER A 27 -0.81 -5.99 -6.07
C SER A 27 -0.75 -4.93 -7.17
N ALA A 28 -1.92 -4.52 -7.68
CA ALA A 28 -2.09 -3.28 -8.43
C ALA A 28 -2.21 -2.13 -7.41
N ASP A 29 -1.09 -1.44 -7.18
CA ASP A 29 -0.98 -0.36 -6.20
C ASP A 29 -0.23 0.84 -6.80
N SER A 30 0.23 1.79 -5.97
CA SER A 30 0.79 3.07 -6.43
C SER A 30 2.02 2.95 -7.34
N ARG A 31 2.62 1.75 -7.47
CA ARG A 31 3.68 1.46 -8.46
C ARG A 31 3.15 1.38 -9.90
N SER A 32 1.84 1.17 -10.07
CA SER A 32 1.18 1.13 -11.36
C SER A 32 0.64 2.51 -11.75
N GLU A 33 0.71 2.84 -13.04
CA GLU A 33 0.17 4.09 -13.57
C GLU A 33 -1.36 4.18 -13.44
N GLU A 34 -2.05 3.03 -13.37
CA GLU A 34 -3.50 2.95 -13.21
C GLU A 34 -3.98 3.44 -11.83
N VAL A 35 -3.19 3.17 -10.77
CA VAL A 35 -3.53 3.58 -9.40
C VAL A 35 -2.85 4.90 -9.03
N GLY A 36 -1.53 5.01 -9.26
CA GLY A 36 -0.74 6.18 -8.90
C GLY A 36 -0.86 6.61 -7.43
N PHE A 37 -0.72 7.90 -7.17
CA PHE A 37 -0.89 8.47 -5.83
C PHE A 37 -2.37 8.56 -5.46
N VAL A 38 -2.70 8.20 -4.21
CA VAL A 38 -4.07 8.22 -3.70
C VAL A 38 -4.32 9.50 -2.92
N ASP A 39 -5.29 10.29 -3.36
CA ASP A 39 -5.77 11.46 -2.60
C ASP A 39 -6.29 11.04 -1.22
N GLU A 40 -5.76 11.65 -0.15
CA GLU A 40 -6.11 11.32 1.24
C GLU A 40 -7.61 11.43 1.53
N ARG A 41 -8.32 12.30 0.82
CA ARG A 41 -9.78 12.48 0.97
C ARG A 41 -10.59 11.27 0.53
N ARG A 42 -9.98 10.36 -0.23
CA ARG A 42 -10.60 9.09 -0.66
C ARG A 42 -10.41 7.97 0.37
N ILE A 43 -9.67 8.21 1.44
CA ILE A 43 -9.45 7.23 2.50
C ILE A 43 -10.67 7.20 3.43
N LEU A 44 -11.37 6.06 3.45
CA LEU A 44 -12.53 5.87 4.32
C LEU A 44 -12.15 5.62 5.79
N GLY A 45 -10.98 5.02 6.04
CA GLY A 45 -10.53 4.73 7.40
C GLY A 45 -9.36 3.74 7.44
N LYS A 46 -8.97 3.38 8.67
CA LYS A 46 -7.89 2.42 8.95
C LYS A 46 -8.47 1.07 9.37
N VAL A 47 -7.91 -0.02 8.86
CA VAL A 47 -8.22 -1.37 9.32
C VAL A 47 -7.54 -1.58 10.69
N LEU A 48 -8.33 -1.89 11.73
CA LEU A 48 -7.84 -2.05 13.10
C LEU A 48 -8.03 -3.48 13.65
N LEU A 49 -9.03 -4.22 13.17
CA LEU A 49 -9.44 -5.50 13.73
C LEU A 49 -9.84 -6.47 12.61
N ARG A 50 -9.40 -7.73 12.72
CA ARG A 50 -9.88 -8.84 11.91
C ARG A 50 -10.94 -9.62 12.70
N ILE A 51 -12.16 -9.69 12.17
CA ILE A 51 -13.28 -10.38 12.82
C ILE A 51 -13.31 -11.87 12.46
N THR A 52 -13.11 -12.19 11.18
CA THR A 52 -13.15 -13.56 10.67
C THR A 52 -11.90 -13.92 9.86
N PRO A 53 -11.52 -15.21 9.78
CA PRO A 53 -12.07 -16.34 10.54
C PRO A 53 -11.80 -16.21 12.06
N PHE A 54 -12.69 -16.72 12.91
CA PHE A 54 -12.63 -16.49 14.36
C PHE A 54 -11.35 -17.04 15.02
N SER A 55 -10.75 -18.09 14.46
CA SER A 55 -9.43 -18.60 14.89
C SER A 55 -8.29 -17.59 14.74
N LYS A 56 -8.55 -16.51 13.99
CA LYS A 56 -7.61 -15.44 13.71
C LYS A 56 -8.16 -14.07 14.18
N PHE A 57 -9.22 -14.06 15.00
CA PHE A 57 -9.77 -12.83 15.56
C PHE A 57 -8.70 -12.06 16.34
N GLY A 58 -8.58 -10.76 16.09
CA GLY A 58 -7.59 -9.93 16.77
C GLY A 58 -7.28 -8.63 16.05
N LYS A 59 -6.44 -7.79 16.67
CA LYS A 59 -5.97 -6.54 16.07
C LYS A 59 -5.13 -6.83 14.82
N VAL A 60 -5.22 -5.92 13.85
CA VAL A 60 -4.27 -5.88 12.74
C VAL A 60 -3.12 -4.98 13.19
N GLU A 61 -1.94 -5.58 13.36
CA GLU A 61 -0.68 -4.89 13.68
C GLU A 61 0.08 -4.55 12.41
#